data_AF-A0A2D6Q2Y4-F1
#
_entry.id   AF-A0A2D6Q2Y4-F1
#
_cell.length_a   1.000
_cell.length_b   1.000
_cell.length_c   1.000
_cell.angle_alpha   90.00
_cell.angle_beta   90.00
_cell.angle_gamma   90.00
#
_symmetry.space_group_name_H-M   'P 1'
#
loop_
_entity.id
_entity.type
_entity.pdbx_description
1 polymer ?
#
loop_
_entity_poly.entity_id
_entity_poly.type
_entity_poly.pdbx_seq_one_letter_code
_entity_poly.pdbx_strand_id
1 'polypeptide(L)'
;MTLYLKYRPQKIDELDLDSVRETLQKILKSDRSPHAFLFCGPRGSGKTSSARILAKAINCEKPKSGEPCNKCSQCEAITRGSSLDVIEIDAASHRGVDDVRSLREAVKLAPGSAKKKVYIIDEAHMLTTEASNALLKTLEEPPDHVVFVLATTTPEKLLDTIRSRCTTLNFQKATGEEISRSLERVVKGEKIKVNKGVLAEIAKVVDGSFREAHKVLEQLSFTGKTIKVSDVRKLSSIGGEDPKVLLNHLATRDTTAALAEIDSLVKNGVDLRTYTSELIGVLRRELLRRIEVDEEPGDIGKMIDLFSDSARKLPAAIIAQLPLELAVVKWCESKSQKSKVKSQNVEVKESHDEVVVMPGVEMPDPTAHESTPAPRKEKKKWKGDLGEAWGQIMKGTKAKNHSVEALLRAARPQDFDGATLKLEVLYKFHKERLESEPYRGIVEGVAGEVFGIPVRVVCFLSDSRQKAVDLANVTEEVEEDIVKAAEEIFSSGEQNPN
;
A
#
# COMPACT_ATOMS: atom_id res chain seq x y z
N MET A 1 21.06 19.70 4.35
CA MET A 1 19.73 19.62 3.69
C MET A 1 19.90 18.73 2.48
N THR A 2 19.01 17.76 2.28
CA THR A 2 19.12 16.80 1.18
C THR A 2 18.99 17.47 -0.18
N LEU A 3 19.63 16.93 -1.22
CA LEU A 3 19.65 17.55 -2.56
C LEU A 3 18.24 17.75 -3.12
N TYR A 4 17.33 16.77 -2.95
CA TYR A 4 15.96 16.86 -3.46
C TYR A 4 15.10 17.94 -2.78
N LEU A 5 15.47 18.39 -1.57
CA LEU A 5 14.82 19.53 -0.91
C LEU A 5 15.47 20.84 -1.33
N LYS A 6 16.81 20.88 -1.42
CA LYS A 6 17.59 22.07 -1.78
C LYS A 6 17.33 22.53 -3.22
N TYR A 7 17.21 21.58 -4.15
CA TYR A 7 16.97 21.85 -5.59
C TYR A 7 15.52 21.67 -6.01
N ARG A 8 14.59 21.70 -5.04
CA ARG A 8 13.16 21.70 -5.34
C ARG A 8 12.82 22.92 -6.21
N PRO A 9 12.14 22.76 -7.36
CA PRO A 9 11.71 23.89 -8.19
C PRO A 9 10.95 24.94 -7.39
N GLN A 10 11.24 26.21 -7.63
CA GLN A 10 10.60 27.36 -6.97
C GLN A 10 9.74 28.20 -7.93
N LYS A 11 9.89 28.00 -9.24
CA LYS A 11 9.12 28.65 -10.31
C LYS A 11 8.52 27.61 -11.24
N ILE A 12 7.51 28.00 -12.02
CA ILE A 12 6.87 27.11 -12.99
C ILE A 12 7.86 26.78 -14.10
N ASP A 13 8.62 27.77 -14.58
CA ASP A 13 9.75 27.59 -15.51
C ASP A 13 10.80 26.55 -15.05
N GLU A 14 10.92 26.30 -13.74
CA GLU A 14 11.87 25.35 -13.17
C GLU A 14 11.29 23.94 -12.98
N LEU A 15 10.00 23.74 -13.27
CA LEU A 15 9.36 22.42 -13.20
C LEU A 15 9.93 21.51 -14.29
N ASP A 16 10.53 20.41 -13.90
CA ASP A 16 11.25 19.52 -14.82
C ASP A 16 10.33 18.77 -15.80
N LEU A 17 9.03 18.61 -15.49
CA LEU A 17 8.03 18.05 -16.39
C LEU A 17 7.51 19.13 -17.34
N ASP A 18 7.83 18.98 -18.62
CA ASP A 18 7.49 19.99 -19.64
C ASP A 18 5.96 20.09 -19.83
N SER A 19 5.26 18.95 -19.84
CA SER A 19 3.79 18.91 -19.97
C SER A 19 3.07 19.65 -18.84
N VAL A 20 3.50 19.44 -17.59
CA VAL A 20 2.91 20.10 -16.41
C VAL A 20 3.23 21.60 -16.41
N ARG A 21 4.45 21.97 -16.78
CA ARG A 21 4.89 23.37 -16.89
C ARG A 21 3.97 24.13 -17.86
N GLU A 22 3.78 23.61 -19.07
CA GLU A 22 2.96 24.26 -20.09
C GLU A 22 1.50 24.41 -19.65
N THR A 23 0.90 23.37 -19.06
CA THR A 23 -0.48 23.41 -18.58
C THR A 23 -0.66 24.44 -17.46
N LEU A 24 0.23 24.47 -16.48
CA LEU A 24 0.16 25.45 -15.38
C LEU A 24 0.34 26.89 -15.88
N GLN A 25 1.27 27.12 -16.82
CA GLN A 25 1.46 28.44 -17.42
C GLN A 25 0.21 28.91 -18.19
N LYS A 26 -0.47 28.01 -18.92
CA LYS A 26 -1.73 28.33 -19.60
C LYS A 26 -2.83 28.70 -18.61
N ILE A 27 -2.98 27.92 -17.54
CA ILE A 27 -4.02 28.16 -16.53
C ILE A 27 -3.80 29.52 -15.83
N LEU A 28 -2.57 29.81 -15.42
CA LEU A 28 -2.23 31.03 -14.69
C LEU A 28 -2.25 32.31 -15.54
N LYS A 29 -2.16 32.17 -16.87
CA LYS A 29 -2.38 33.28 -17.81
C LYS A 29 -3.84 33.51 -18.15
N SER A 30 -4.73 32.57 -17.81
CA SER A 30 -6.16 32.70 -18.08
C SER A 30 -6.85 33.48 -16.95
N ASP A 31 -7.87 34.27 -17.29
CA ASP A 31 -8.64 35.05 -16.30
C ASP A 31 -9.54 34.18 -15.40
N ARG A 32 -9.62 32.87 -15.68
CA ARG A 32 -10.39 31.91 -14.90
C ARG A 32 -9.46 30.94 -14.18
N SER A 33 -9.11 31.25 -12.93
CA SER A 33 -8.42 30.29 -12.07
C SER A 33 -9.42 29.25 -11.54
N PRO A 34 -9.21 27.94 -11.78
CA PRO A 34 -10.00 26.90 -11.13
C PRO A 34 -9.94 27.00 -9.60
N HIS A 35 -11.05 26.70 -8.94
CA HIS A 35 -11.13 26.64 -7.48
C HIS A 35 -10.55 25.33 -6.92
N ALA A 36 -10.49 24.27 -7.73
CA ALA A 36 -9.96 22.97 -7.32
C ALA A 36 -9.10 22.34 -8.40
N PHE A 37 -7.93 21.83 -7.99
CA PHE A 37 -6.97 21.13 -8.82
C PHE A 37 -6.78 19.71 -8.31
N LEU A 38 -6.71 18.75 -9.23
CA LEU A 38 -6.38 17.36 -8.93
C LEU A 38 -5.08 16.97 -9.64
N PHE A 39 -4.00 16.82 -8.88
CA PHE A 39 -2.68 16.43 -9.35
C PHE A 39 -2.53 14.91 -9.26
N CYS A 40 -2.52 14.24 -10.40
CA CYS A 40 -2.49 12.78 -10.50
C CYS A 40 -1.15 12.31 -11.02
N GLY A 41 -0.52 11.31 -10.40
CA GLY A 41 0.66 10.66 -10.99
C GLY A 41 1.56 9.96 -9.98
N PRO A 42 2.65 9.31 -10.43
CA PRO A 42 3.50 8.48 -9.57
C PRO A 42 4.19 9.30 -8.47
N ARG A 43 4.67 8.61 -7.42
CA ARG A 43 5.42 9.26 -6.35
C ARG A 43 6.73 9.86 -6.89
N GLY A 44 7.09 11.04 -6.39
CA GLY A 44 8.34 11.70 -6.79
C GLY A 44 8.31 12.43 -8.14
N SER A 45 7.16 12.49 -8.83
CA SER A 45 6.98 13.26 -10.07
C SER A 45 6.89 14.77 -9.90
N GLY A 46 6.83 15.29 -8.66
CA GLY A 46 6.81 16.74 -8.40
C GLY A 46 5.44 17.36 -8.12
N LYS A 47 4.40 16.55 -7.85
CA LYS A 47 3.05 17.02 -7.47
C LYS A 47 3.05 18.08 -6.36
N THR A 48 3.55 17.75 -5.17
CA THR A 48 3.60 18.66 -4.01
C THR A 48 4.45 19.90 -4.28
N SER A 49 5.54 19.77 -5.05
CA SER A 49 6.37 20.91 -5.45
C SER A 49 5.59 21.89 -6.34
N SER A 50 4.87 21.35 -7.31
CA SER A 50 4.02 22.13 -8.22
C SER A 50 2.86 22.78 -7.48
N ALA A 51 2.30 22.10 -6.47
CA ALA A 51 1.21 22.63 -5.64
C ALA A 51 1.67 23.87 -4.85
N ARG A 52 2.87 23.81 -4.27
CA ARG A 52 3.47 24.98 -3.60
C ARG A 52 3.76 26.11 -4.57
N ILE A 53 4.28 25.82 -5.77
CA ILE A 53 4.52 26.84 -6.79
C ILE A 53 3.21 27.52 -7.21
N LEU A 54 2.14 26.74 -7.42
CA LEU A 54 0.82 27.26 -7.72
C LEU A 54 0.30 28.16 -6.59
N ALA A 55 0.41 27.71 -5.34
CA ALA A 55 0.02 28.50 -4.17
C ALA A 55 0.80 29.83 -4.10
N LYS A 56 2.10 29.80 -4.40
CA LYS A 56 2.93 31.01 -4.49
C LYS A 56 2.50 31.92 -5.63
N ALA A 57 2.18 31.38 -6.80
CA ALA A 57 1.78 32.16 -7.96
C ALA A 57 0.48 32.92 -7.68
N ILE A 58 -0.51 32.25 -7.06
CA ILE A 58 -1.80 32.83 -6.66
C ILE A 58 -1.61 33.93 -5.60
N ASN A 59 -0.79 33.67 -4.58
CA ASN A 59 -0.60 34.58 -3.44
C ASN A 59 0.55 35.56 -3.59
N CYS A 60 1.22 35.61 -4.74
CA CYS A 60 2.33 36.53 -4.95
C CYS A 60 1.85 37.98 -4.91
N GLU A 61 2.58 38.82 -4.19
CA GLU A 61 2.35 40.27 -4.18
C GLU A 61 2.81 40.93 -5.50
N LYS A 62 3.89 40.40 -6.09
CA LYS A 62 4.56 40.97 -7.27
C LYS A 62 4.81 39.90 -8.34
N PRO A 63 3.76 39.24 -8.89
CA PRO A 63 3.94 38.23 -9.91
C PRO A 63 4.54 38.85 -11.18
N LYS A 64 5.37 38.09 -11.90
CA LYS A 64 5.92 38.49 -13.21
C LYS A 64 5.48 37.46 -14.24
N SER A 65 4.62 37.87 -15.19
CA SER A 65 4.11 36.97 -16.24
C SER A 65 3.47 35.67 -15.73
N GLY A 66 2.79 35.72 -14.57
CA GLY A 66 2.18 34.54 -13.93
C GLY A 66 3.12 33.74 -13.01
N GLU A 67 4.41 34.10 -12.95
CA GLU A 67 5.39 33.44 -12.09
C GLU A 67 5.51 34.11 -10.71
N PRO A 68 5.72 33.32 -9.62
CA PRO A 68 5.99 33.88 -8.31
C PRO A 68 7.37 34.56 -8.25
N CYS A 69 7.45 35.71 -7.57
CA CYS A 69 8.71 36.45 -7.47
C CYS A 69 9.76 35.78 -6.57
N ASN A 70 9.34 34.89 -5.67
CA ASN A 70 10.19 34.22 -4.67
C ASN A 70 10.95 35.17 -3.72
N LYS A 71 10.51 36.42 -3.59
CA LYS A 71 11.15 37.45 -2.73
C LYS A 71 10.17 38.22 -1.84
N CYS A 72 8.87 38.14 -2.09
CA CYS A 72 7.87 38.81 -1.25
C CYS A 72 7.56 37.96 -0.01
N SER A 73 6.97 38.60 1.00
CA SER A 73 6.69 37.97 2.30
C SER A 73 5.89 36.66 2.15
N GLN A 74 4.87 36.68 1.30
CA GLN A 74 4.05 35.51 0.98
C GLN A 74 4.85 34.38 0.33
N CYS A 75 5.67 34.68 -0.69
CA CYS A 75 6.47 33.63 -1.34
C CYS A 75 7.48 33.01 -0.37
N GLU A 76 8.12 33.81 0.49
CA GLU A 76 9.07 33.30 1.48
C GLU A 76 8.39 32.47 2.57
N ALA A 77 7.22 32.91 3.06
CA ALA A 77 6.43 32.16 4.04
C ALA A 77 5.99 30.79 3.49
N ILE A 78 5.49 30.75 2.24
CA ILE A 78 5.09 29.50 1.58
C ILE A 78 6.31 28.60 1.33
N THR A 79 7.46 29.16 0.94
CA THR A 79 8.71 28.38 0.75
C THR A 79 9.12 27.68 2.04
N ARG A 80 9.03 28.38 3.17
CA ARG A 80 9.40 27.89 4.49
C ARG A 80 8.32 27.02 5.15
N GLY A 81 7.12 26.92 4.56
CA GLY A 81 5.99 26.21 5.15
C GLY A 81 5.41 26.89 6.40
N SER A 82 5.63 28.21 6.55
CA SER A 82 5.19 28.99 7.71
C SER A 82 3.99 29.90 7.39
N SER A 83 3.36 29.72 6.21
CA SER A 83 2.19 30.49 5.82
C SER A 83 0.96 30.00 6.57
N LEU A 84 0.18 30.92 7.13
CA LEU A 84 -1.11 30.59 7.77
C LEU A 84 -2.23 30.35 6.75
N ASP A 85 -2.06 30.89 5.54
CA ASP A 85 -3.05 30.85 4.47
C ASP A 85 -2.75 29.76 3.42
N VAL A 86 -1.63 29.05 3.55
CA VAL A 86 -1.33 27.87 2.73
C VAL A 86 -1.13 26.69 3.65
N ILE A 87 -2.14 25.81 3.67
CA ILE A 87 -2.25 24.73 4.63
C ILE A 87 -1.98 23.42 3.88
N GLU A 88 -0.90 22.74 4.27
CA GLU A 88 -0.52 21.44 3.72
C GLU A 88 -0.94 20.33 4.67
N ILE A 89 -1.78 19.42 4.18
CA ILE A 89 -2.32 18.29 4.93
C ILE A 89 -1.85 17.03 4.23
N ASP A 90 -1.14 16.17 4.95
CA ASP A 90 -0.87 14.81 4.50
C ASP A 90 -2.04 13.92 4.90
N ALA A 91 -2.87 13.52 3.93
CA ALA A 91 -4.03 12.67 4.20
C ALA A 91 -3.62 11.28 4.73
N ALA A 92 -2.39 10.82 4.51
CA ALA A 92 -1.92 9.57 5.10
C ALA A 92 -1.70 9.69 6.61
N SER A 93 -1.50 10.90 7.13
CA SER A 93 -1.29 11.19 8.56
C SER A 93 -2.55 11.77 9.22
N HIS A 94 -3.36 12.50 8.47
CA HIS A 94 -4.61 13.14 8.91
C HIS A 94 -5.82 12.58 8.16
N ARG A 95 -6.13 11.32 8.47
CA ARG A 95 -7.20 10.56 7.78
C ARG A 95 -8.59 10.85 8.34
N GLY A 96 -8.68 11.40 9.55
CA GLY A 96 -9.88 11.36 10.38
C GLY A 96 -10.98 12.33 9.93
N VAL A 97 -12.23 11.96 10.22
CA VAL A 97 -13.42 12.80 9.95
C VAL A 97 -13.34 14.14 10.69
N ASP A 98 -12.79 14.14 11.89
CA ASP A 98 -12.67 15.36 12.72
C ASP A 98 -11.65 16.36 12.15
N ASP A 99 -10.56 15.88 11.55
CA ASP A 99 -9.58 16.72 10.84
C ASP A 99 -10.26 17.44 9.66
N VAL A 100 -11.08 16.71 8.90
CA VAL A 100 -11.77 17.28 7.74
C VAL A 100 -12.98 18.16 8.13
N ARG A 101 -13.66 17.86 9.23
CA ARG A 101 -14.66 18.77 9.79
C ARG A 101 -14.03 20.09 10.24
N SER A 102 -12.90 20.01 10.92
CA SER A 102 -12.13 21.19 11.33
C SER A 102 -11.64 21.97 10.11
N LEU A 103 -11.20 21.28 9.07
CA LEU A 103 -10.88 21.87 7.77
C LEU A 103 -12.08 22.61 7.17
N ARG A 104 -13.26 22.00 7.13
CA ARG A 104 -14.47 22.61 6.55
C ARG A 104 -14.87 23.89 7.27
N GLU A 105 -14.81 23.93 8.60
CA GLU A 105 -15.08 25.15 9.35
C GLU A 105 -13.98 26.20 9.13
N ALA A 106 -12.72 25.79 9.04
CA ALA A 106 -11.61 26.69 8.73
C ALA A 106 -11.66 27.27 7.30
N VAL A 107 -12.28 26.55 6.34
CA VAL A 107 -12.43 27.00 4.95
C VAL A 107 -13.37 28.21 4.84
N LYS A 108 -14.37 28.30 5.71
CA LYS A 108 -15.31 29.44 5.74
C LYS A 108 -14.65 30.75 6.16
N LEU A 109 -13.51 30.67 6.87
CA LEU A 109 -12.79 31.84 7.34
C LEU A 109 -12.02 32.50 6.20
N ALA A 110 -12.09 33.83 6.13
CA ALA A 110 -11.32 34.63 5.18
C ALA A 110 -9.79 34.43 5.36
N PRO A 111 -8.98 34.66 4.32
CA PRO A 111 -7.53 34.63 4.44
C PRO A 111 -7.04 35.70 5.42
N GLY A 112 -6.00 35.41 6.19
CA GLY A 112 -5.43 36.34 7.15
C GLY A 112 -4.56 37.42 6.50
N SER A 113 -3.59 37.01 5.68
CA SER A 113 -2.60 37.91 5.06
C SER A 113 -2.42 37.72 3.56
N ALA A 114 -2.78 36.54 3.04
CA ALA A 114 -2.68 36.20 1.62
C ALA A 114 -3.94 36.60 0.84
N LYS A 115 -3.86 36.57 -0.50
CA LYS A 115 -5.02 36.87 -1.37
C LYS A 115 -6.06 35.75 -1.35
N LYS A 116 -5.60 34.50 -1.30
CA LYS A 116 -6.41 33.28 -1.29
C LYS A 116 -5.88 32.32 -0.23
N LYS A 117 -6.79 31.55 0.36
CA LYS A 117 -6.47 30.44 1.25
C LYS A 117 -6.33 29.16 0.42
N VAL A 118 -5.14 28.57 0.42
CA VAL A 118 -4.82 27.40 -0.42
C VAL A 118 -4.67 26.17 0.47
N TYR A 119 -5.45 25.13 0.16
CA TYR A 119 -5.40 23.85 0.85
C TYR A 119 -4.75 22.81 -0.05
N ILE A 120 -3.57 22.34 0.33
CA ILE A 120 -2.84 21.29 -0.38
C ILE A 120 -3.05 19.99 0.39
N ILE A 121 -3.80 19.05 -0.18
CA ILE A 121 -4.05 17.74 0.43
C ILE A 121 -3.22 16.70 -0.33
N ASP A 122 -2.12 16.26 0.27
CA ASP A 122 -1.25 15.22 -0.30
C ASP A 122 -1.78 13.82 0.00
N GLU A 123 -1.51 12.88 -0.90
CA GLU A 123 -2.02 11.50 -0.87
C GLU A 123 -3.55 11.42 -0.65
N ALA A 124 -4.34 12.29 -1.31
CA ALA A 124 -5.78 12.48 -1.09
C ALA A 124 -6.65 11.20 -1.21
N HIS A 125 -6.15 10.14 -1.86
CA HIS A 125 -6.81 8.82 -1.88
C HIS A 125 -6.80 8.10 -0.53
N MET A 126 -6.04 8.59 0.45
CA MET A 126 -5.96 8.07 1.81
C MET A 126 -7.02 8.68 2.76
N LEU A 127 -7.79 9.66 2.29
CA LEU A 127 -8.93 10.20 3.03
C LEU A 127 -9.99 9.12 3.26
N THR A 128 -10.65 9.13 4.41
CA THR A 128 -11.81 8.25 4.60
C THR A 128 -12.97 8.69 3.72
N THR A 129 -13.96 7.81 3.55
CA THR A 129 -15.18 8.10 2.78
C THR A 129 -15.94 9.29 3.36
N GLU A 130 -16.04 9.37 4.69
CA GLU A 130 -16.73 10.46 5.38
C GLU A 130 -15.98 11.79 5.22
N ALA A 131 -14.65 11.77 5.29
CA ALA A 131 -13.79 12.91 4.99
C ALA A 131 -13.98 13.40 3.54
N SER A 132 -13.98 12.47 2.59
CA SER A 132 -14.20 12.77 1.17
C SER A 132 -15.57 13.42 0.94
N ASN A 133 -16.63 12.88 1.55
CA ASN A 133 -17.99 13.44 1.48
C ASN A 133 -18.12 14.82 2.16
N ALA A 134 -17.37 15.05 3.23
CA ALA A 134 -17.36 16.35 3.90
C ALA A 134 -16.72 17.45 3.02
N LEU A 135 -15.77 17.10 2.16
CA LEU A 135 -15.17 18.01 1.19
C LEU A 135 -16.09 18.32 0.00
N LEU A 136 -16.98 17.39 -0.41
CA LEU A 136 -17.84 17.55 -1.58
C LEU A 136 -18.64 18.85 -1.58
N LYS A 137 -19.34 19.15 -0.46
CA LYS A 137 -20.12 20.39 -0.33
C LYS A 137 -19.27 21.65 -0.57
N THR A 138 -18.01 21.59 -0.13
CA THR A 138 -17.07 22.71 -0.23
C THR A 138 -16.45 22.80 -1.63
N LEU A 139 -16.33 21.69 -2.34
CA LEU A 139 -15.88 21.65 -3.73
C LEU A 139 -17.00 22.04 -4.72
N GLU A 140 -18.26 21.81 -4.35
CA GLU A 140 -19.45 22.23 -5.13
C GLU A 140 -19.66 23.73 -5.07
N GLU A 141 -19.62 24.30 -3.86
CA GLU A 141 -19.85 25.72 -3.60
C GLU A 141 -18.64 26.30 -2.84
N PRO A 142 -17.47 26.40 -3.49
CA PRO A 142 -16.27 26.91 -2.86
C PRO A 142 -16.40 28.41 -2.60
N PRO A 143 -15.99 28.91 -1.41
CA PRO A 143 -15.84 30.34 -1.21
C PRO A 143 -14.84 30.93 -2.20
N ASP A 144 -15.11 32.13 -2.72
CA ASP A 144 -14.26 32.76 -3.74
C ASP A 144 -12.79 32.87 -3.31
N HIS A 145 -12.52 33.01 -2.02
CA HIS A 145 -11.17 33.15 -1.48
C HIS A 145 -10.42 31.82 -1.30
N VAL A 146 -10.98 30.67 -1.68
CA VAL A 146 -10.43 29.34 -1.39
C VAL A 146 -9.98 28.63 -2.66
N VAL A 147 -8.83 27.96 -2.59
CA VAL A 147 -8.33 27.08 -3.65
C VAL A 147 -7.89 25.74 -3.06
N PHE A 148 -8.36 24.63 -3.64
CA PHE A 148 -7.95 23.28 -3.28
C PHE A 148 -6.94 22.72 -4.28
N VAL A 149 -5.91 22.04 -3.78
CA VAL A 149 -4.97 21.25 -4.56
C VAL A 149 -4.88 19.86 -3.94
N LEU A 150 -5.57 18.91 -4.57
CA LEU A 150 -5.56 17.50 -4.18
C LEU A 150 -4.45 16.79 -4.95
N ALA A 151 -3.52 16.11 -4.27
CA ALA A 151 -2.49 15.31 -4.92
C ALA A 151 -2.69 13.83 -4.63
N THR A 152 -2.62 12.97 -5.65
CA THR A 152 -2.81 11.53 -5.49
C THR A 152 -1.94 10.72 -6.44
N THR A 153 -1.57 9.51 -6.01
CA THR A 153 -0.86 8.52 -6.83
C THR A 153 -1.77 7.51 -7.49
N THR A 154 -2.97 7.34 -6.93
CA THR A 154 -4.00 6.38 -7.37
C THR A 154 -5.32 7.13 -7.52
N PRO A 155 -5.53 7.87 -8.62
CA PRO A 155 -6.75 8.64 -8.85
C PRO A 155 -8.02 7.77 -8.85
N GLU A 156 -7.91 6.50 -9.25
CA GLU A 156 -8.99 5.52 -9.27
C GLU A 156 -9.55 5.16 -7.89
N LYS A 157 -8.80 5.43 -6.82
CA LYS A 157 -9.27 5.25 -5.44
C LYS A 157 -9.99 6.47 -4.88
N LEU A 158 -9.97 7.59 -5.60
CA LEU A 158 -10.67 8.81 -5.21
C LEU A 158 -12.11 8.75 -5.74
N LEU A 159 -13.07 9.28 -4.99
CA LEU A 159 -14.46 9.35 -5.42
C LEU A 159 -14.59 10.10 -6.76
N ASP A 160 -15.36 9.55 -7.70
CA ASP A 160 -15.59 10.18 -9.00
C ASP A 160 -16.27 11.55 -8.87
N THR A 161 -17.07 11.75 -7.81
CA THR A 161 -17.69 13.03 -7.47
C THR A 161 -16.67 14.13 -7.13
N ILE A 162 -15.52 13.78 -6.55
CA ILE A 162 -14.41 14.74 -6.33
C ILE A 162 -13.70 14.99 -7.66
N ARG A 163 -13.42 13.94 -8.42
CA ARG A 163 -12.68 14.03 -9.69
C ARG A 163 -13.38 14.94 -10.70
N SER A 164 -14.71 14.84 -10.81
CA SER A 164 -15.50 15.64 -11.76
C SER A 164 -15.53 17.14 -11.44
N ARG A 165 -15.28 17.52 -10.19
CA ARG A 165 -15.27 18.92 -9.71
C ARG A 165 -13.87 19.55 -9.72
N CYS A 166 -12.83 18.78 -10.06
CA CYS A 166 -11.45 19.25 -10.07
C CYS A 166 -10.90 19.39 -11.49
N THR A 167 -10.10 20.43 -11.72
CA THR A 167 -9.25 20.49 -12.92
C THR A 167 -8.08 19.53 -12.75
N THR A 168 -8.07 18.46 -13.55
CA THR A 168 -7.07 17.40 -13.44
C THR A 168 -5.78 17.75 -14.19
N LEU A 169 -4.64 17.64 -13.52
CA LEU A 169 -3.31 17.71 -14.11
C LEU A 169 -2.62 16.36 -13.94
N ASN A 170 -2.21 15.76 -15.06
CA ASN A 170 -1.56 14.46 -15.09
C ASN A 170 -0.04 14.61 -15.11
N PHE A 171 0.59 14.12 -14.06
CA PHE A 171 2.03 13.99 -13.89
C PHE A 171 2.44 12.62 -14.42
N GLN A 172 3.03 12.58 -15.61
CA GLN A 172 3.56 11.36 -16.17
C GLN A 172 4.92 11.00 -15.55
N LYS A 173 5.41 9.79 -15.83
CA LYS A 173 6.80 9.44 -15.54
C LYS A 173 7.71 10.34 -16.37
N ALA A 174 8.72 10.92 -15.72
CA ALA A 174 9.66 11.77 -16.40
C ALA A 174 10.48 10.97 -17.41
N THR A 175 10.75 11.58 -18.55
CA THR A 175 11.68 11.05 -19.55
C THR A 175 13.11 11.09 -19.04
N GLY A 176 13.99 10.29 -19.66
CA GLY A 176 15.40 10.30 -19.29
C GLY A 176 16.08 11.66 -19.50
N GLU A 177 15.60 12.44 -20.48
CA GLU A 177 16.06 13.79 -20.75
C GLU A 177 15.63 14.79 -19.67
N GLU A 178 14.36 14.75 -19.23
CA GLU A 178 13.84 15.58 -18.15
C GLU A 178 14.58 15.30 -16.83
N ILE A 179 14.82 14.02 -16.50
CA ILE A 179 15.61 13.64 -15.32
C ILE A 179 17.03 14.17 -15.44
N SER A 180 17.68 13.97 -16.59
CA SER A 180 19.06 14.44 -16.81
C SER A 180 19.16 15.97 -16.66
N ARG A 181 18.20 16.72 -17.24
CA ARG A 181 18.10 18.18 -17.11
C ARG A 181 17.97 18.61 -15.65
N SER A 182 17.14 17.91 -14.86
CA SER A 182 17.00 18.15 -13.43
C SER A 182 18.32 17.93 -12.69
N LEU A 183 18.99 16.79 -12.93
CA LEU A 183 20.26 16.45 -12.30
C LEU A 183 21.39 17.39 -12.69
N GLU A 184 21.42 17.90 -13.92
CA GLU A 184 22.42 18.89 -14.35
C GLU A 184 22.39 20.17 -13.50
N ARG A 185 21.19 20.63 -13.10
CA ARG A 185 21.05 21.79 -12.21
C ARG A 185 21.71 21.52 -10.86
N VAL A 186 21.52 20.31 -10.32
CA VAL A 186 22.12 19.87 -9.05
C VAL A 186 23.63 19.78 -9.18
N VAL A 187 24.14 19.13 -10.23
CA VAL A 187 25.57 18.97 -10.50
C VAL A 187 26.27 20.33 -10.64
N LYS A 188 25.67 21.27 -11.37
CA LYS A 188 26.21 22.64 -11.54
C LYS A 188 26.20 23.41 -10.22
N GLY A 189 25.11 23.32 -9.44
CA GLY A 189 24.97 24.04 -8.17
C GLY A 189 25.89 23.53 -7.06
N GLU A 190 26.06 22.21 -6.94
CA GLU A 190 26.96 21.59 -5.95
C GLU A 190 28.40 21.45 -6.44
N LYS A 191 28.68 21.78 -7.71
CA LYS A 191 29.99 21.59 -8.37
C LYS A 191 30.49 20.13 -8.30
N ILE A 192 29.58 19.17 -8.47
CA ILE A 192 29.89 17.74 -8.47
C ILE A 192 30.60 17.39 -9.79
N LYS A 193 31.67 16.59 -9.72
CA LYS A 193 32.34 16.08 -10.92
C LYS A 193 31.68 14.79 -11.37
N VAL A 194 31.09 14.78 -12.57
CA VAL A 194 30.43 13.60 -13.17
C VAL A 194 31.02 13.30 -14.55
N ASN A 195 31.25 12.03 -14.85
CA ASN A 195 31.64 11.61 -16.20
C ASN A 195 30.45 11.67 -17.17
N LYS A 196 30.76 11.76 -18.48
CA LYS A 196 29.75 11.70 -19.54
C LYS A 196 28.96 10.38 -19.43
N GLY A 197 27.63 10.47 -19.52
CA GLY A 197 26.73 9.32 -19.46
C GLY A 197 26.26 8.92 -18.06
N VAL A 198 26.84 9.46 -16.98
CA VAL A 198 26.39 9.16 -15.60
C VAL A 198 24.95 9.56 -15.36
N LEU A 199 24.57 10.78 -15.75
CA LEU A 199 23.21 11.28 -15.54
C LEU A 199 22.18 10.47 -16.33
N ALA A 200 22.53 10.08 -17.55
CA ALA A 200 21.71 9.20 -18.38
C ALA A 200 21.58 7.79 -17.76
N GLU A 201 22.64 7.27 -17.12
CA GLU A 201 22.56 5.99 -16.42
C GLU A 201 21.66 6.08 -15.18
N ILE A 202 21.78 7.15 -14.38
CA ILE A 202 20.87 7.40 -13.24
C ILE A 202 19.43 7.46 -13.75
N ALA A 203 19.18 8.17 -14.85
CA ALA A 203 17.87 8.30 -15.45
C ALA A 203 17.27 6.98 -15.96
N LYS A 204 18.10 5.99 -16.32
CA LYS A 204 17.64 4.64 -16.69
C LYS A 204 17.29 3.78 -15.49
N VAL A 205 18.03 3.92 -14.40
CA VAL A 205 17.84 3.15 -13.16
C VAL A 205 16.59 3.60 -12.44
N VAL A 206 16.33 4.91 -12.41
CA VAL A 206 15.18 5.47 -11.71
C VAL A 206 13.94 5.42 -12.58
N ASP A 207 12.81 4.99 -12.02
CA ASP A 207 11.55 4.79 -12.73
C ASP A 207 10.79 6.11 -12.99
N GLY A 208 11.44 7.10 -13.61
CA GLY A 208 10.83 8.39 -13.96
C GLY A 208 10.62 9.34 -12.77
N SER A 209 11.24 9.08 -11.61
CA SER A 209 11.08 9.86 -10.37
C SER A 209 12.24 10.82 -10.13
N PHE A 210 11.96 12.13 -10.12
CA PHE A 210 12.97 13.17 -9.82
C PHE A 210 13.52 13.03 -8.40
N ARG A 211 12.67 12.71 -7.43
CA ARG A 211 13.08 12.54 -6.03
C ARG A 211 14.11 11.42 -5.89
N GLU A 212 13.86 10.27 -6.51
CA GLU A 212 14.79 9.14 -6.46
C GLU A 212 16.07 9.44 -7.25
N ALA A 213 15.97 10.11 -8.40
CA ALA A 213 17.15 10.56 -9.15
C ALA A 213 18.09 11.43 -8.31
N HIS A 214 17.54 12.42 -7.59
CA HIS A 214 18.32 13.31 -6.72
C HIS A 214 18.95 12.55 -5.54
N LYS A 215 18.24 11.59 -4.94
CA LYS A 215 18.78 10.74 -3.87
C LYS A 215 19.95 9.88 -4.35
N VAL A 216 19.81 9.25 -5.52
CA VAL A 216 20.88 8.44 -6.13
C VAL A 216 22.12 9.31 -6.37
N LEU A 217 21.94 10.50 -6.96
CA LEU A 217 23.06 11.44 -7.16
C LEU A 217 23.70 11.89 -5.84
N GLU A 218 22.88 12.20 -4.82
CA GLU A 218 23.35 12.57 -3.49
C GLU A 218 24.19 11.46 -2.87
N GLN A 219 23.73 10.22 -2.92
CA GLN A 219 24.45 9.08 -2.38
C GLN A 219 25.79 8.85 -3.10
N LEU A 220 25.81 8.97 -4.43
CA LEU A 220 27.05 8.87 -5.21
C LEU A 220 28.03 10.00 -4.89
N SER A 221 27.54 11.20 -4.55
CA SER A 221 28.38 12.35 -4.24
C SER A 221 29.25 12.14 -2.98
N PHE A 222 28.80 11.31 -2.03
CA PHE A 222 29.57 11.01 -0.81
C PHE A 222 30.78 10.10 -1.04
N THR A 223 30.89 9.45 -2.20
CA THR A 223 32.00 8.54 -2.52
C THR A 223 33.31 9.27 -2.87
N GLY A 224 33.31 10.61 -2.85
CA GLY A 224 34.52 11.44 -2.76
C GLY A 224 35.37 11.56 -4.03
N LYS A 225 34.89 11.09 -5.19
CA LYS A 225 35.60 11.15 -6.49
C LYS A 225 34.68 11.61 -7.62
N THR A 226 35.25 11.77 -8.81
CA THR A 226 34.46 11.94 -10.03
C THR A 226 33.56 10.72 -10.23
N ILE A 227 32.25 10.93 -10.24
CA ILE A 227 31.26 9.86 -10.35
C ILE A 227 31.38 9.22 -11.73
N LYS A 228 31.47 7.89 -11.78
CA LYS A 228 31.53 7.09 -13.01
C LYS A 228 30.23 6.31 -13.19
N VAL A 229 29.97 5.86 -14.43
CA VAL A 229 28.81 5.03 -14.77
C VAL A 229 28.82 3.71 -13.96
N SER A 230 30.00 3.15 -13.70
CA SER A 230 30.17 1.97 -12.86
C SER A 230 29.64 2.15 -11.43
N ASP A 231 29.71 3.38 -10.90
CA ASP A 231 29.32 3.66 -9.52
C ASP A 231 27.79 3.69 -9.41
N VAL A 232 27.10 4.21 -10.43
CA VAL A 232 25.63 4.15 -10.56
C VAL A 232 25.16 2.69 -10.56
N ARG A 233 25.82 1.83 -11.35
CA ARG A 233 25.47 0.40 -11.41
C ARG A 233 25.67 -0.28 -10.07
N LYS A 234 26.83 -0.09 -9.43
CA LYS A 234 27.09 -0.63 -8.08
C LYS A 234 26.06 -0.18 -7.05
N LEU A 235 25.60 1.07 -7.14
CA LEU A 235 24.63 1.62 -6.21
C LEU A 235 23.20 1.12 -6.46
N SER A 236 22.84 0.93 -7.73
CA SER A 236 21.56 0.32 -8.11
C SER A 236 21.53 -1.15 -7.69
N SER A 237 22.68 -1.80 -7.80
CA SER A 237 22.96 -3.16 -7.38
C SER A 237 23.42 -3.23 -5.92
N ILE A 238 22.77 -2.53 -4.97
CA ILE A 238 22.86 -2.93 -3.56
C ILE A 238 21.84 -4.06 -3.36
N GLY A 239 22.15 -5.35 -3.42
CA GLY A 239 23.27 -6.10 -4.02
C GLY A 239 22.87 -6.58 -5.43
N GLY A 240 23.66 -6.68 -6.48
CA GLY A 240 25.10 -6.90 -6.51
C GLY A 240 25.47 -7.88 -7.62
N GLU A 241 24.52 -8.49 -8.35
CA GLU A 241 24.81 -9.51 -9.38
C GLU A 241 23.95 -9.33 -10.65
N ASP A 242 24.51 -9.67 -11.81
CA ASP A 242 23.85 -9.53 -13.11
C ASP A 242 22.78 -10.63 -13.28
N PRO A 243 21.49 -10.30 -13.50
CA PRO A 243 20.44 -11.29 -13.72
C PRO A 243 20.74 -12.29 -14.84
N LYS A 244 21.66 -11.96 -15.75
CA LYS A 244 22.15 -12.88 -16.78
C LYS A 244 22.76 -14.17 -16.24
N VAL A 245 23.40 -14.14 -15.06
CA VAL A 245 24.00 -15.34 -14.47
C VAL A 245 22.89 -16.36 -14.17
N LEU A 246 21.86 -15.94 -13.43
CA LEU A 246 20.69 -16.77 -13.17
C LEU A 246 19.97 -17.17 -14.47
N LEU A 247 19.83 -16.25 -15.43
CA LEU A 247 19.22 -16.57 -16.74
C LEU A 247 19.97 -17.65 -17.50
N ASN A 248 21.31 -17.67 -17.44
CA ASN A 248 22.12 -18.71 -18.08
C ASN A 248 21.82 -20.08 -17.45
N HIS A 249 21.78 -20.16 -16.12
CA HIS A 249 21.42 -21.41 -15.41
C HIS A 249 19.98 -21.85 -15.72
N LEU A 250 19.05 -20.91 -15.84
CA LEU A 250 17.66 -21.19 -16.23
C LEU A 250 17.54 -21.64 -17.69
N ALA A 251 18.38 -21.12 -18.58
CA ALA A 251 18.44 -21.52 -19.98
C ALA A 251 18.99 -22.95 -20.14
N THR A 252 20.02 -23.30 -19.35
CA THR A 252 20.57 -24.67 -19.30
C THR A 252 19.77 -25.63 -18.43
N ARG A 253 18.74 -25.16 -17.73
CA ARG A 253 17.90 -25.93 -16.78
C ARG A 253 18.73 -26.58 -15.66
N ASP A 254 19.80 -25.92 -15.25
CA ASP A 254 20.64 -26.35 -14.13
C ASP A 254 20.04 -25.86 -12.81
N THR A 255 19.14 -26.67 -12.25
CA THR A 255 18.45 -26.34 -10.99
C THR A 255 19.43 -26.11 -9.85
N THR A 256 20.48 -26.94 -9.75
CA THR A 256 21.45 -26.87 -8.64
C THR A 256 22.24 -25.57 -8.70
N ALA A 257 22.76 -25.20 -9.87
CA ALA A 257 23.50 -23.96 -10.04
C ALA A 257 22.58 -22.73 -9.87
N ALA A 258 21.34 -22.77 -10.38
CA ALA A 258 20.39 -21.68 -10.21
C ALA A 258 19.97 -21.46 -8.74
N LEU A 259 19.82 -22.53 -7.95
CA LEU A 259 19.55 -22.41 -6.52
C LEU A 259 20.77 -21.90 -5.74
N ALA A 260 21.98 -22.36 -6.09
CA ALA A 260 23.22 -21.86 -5.49
C ALA A 260 23.44 -20.37 -5.76
N GLU A 261 23.08 -19.90 -6.96
CA GLU A 261 23.08 -18.48 -7.30
C GLU A 261 22.16 -17.69 -6.39
N ILE A 262 20.90 -18.14 -6.19
CA ILE A 262 19.96 -17.46 -5.29
C ILE A 262 20.50 -17.39 -3.85
N ASP A 263 21.12 -18.46 -3.36
CA ASP A 263 21.74 -18.47 -2.04
C ASP A 263 22.92 -17.49 -1.94
N SER A 264 23.73 -17.37 -2.99
CA SER A 264 24.79 -16.34 -3.10
C SER A 264 24.21 -14.93 -3.01
N LEU A 265 23.12 -14.65 -3.75
CA LEU A 265 22.45 -13.35 -3.72
C LEU A 265 22.03 -12.98 -2.29
N VAL A 266 21.40 -13.92 -1.57
CA VAL A 266 20.98 -13.66 -0.18
C VAL A 266 22.17 -13.43 0.74
N LYS A 267 23.22 -14.23 0.64
CA LYS A 267 24.47 -14.05 1.42
C LYS A 267 25.12 -12.69 1.16
N ASN A 268 25.03 -12.20 -0.07
CA ASN A 268 25.54 -10.89 -0.48
C ASN A 268 24.60 -9.73 -0.10
N GLY A 269 23.47 -10.00 0.57
CA GLY A 269 22.52 -8.98 1.03
C GLY A 269 21.69 -8.35 -0.09
N VAL A 270 21.52 -9.06 -1.20
CA VAL A 270 20.73 -8.62 -2.36
C VAL A 270 19.25 -8.53 -2.00
N ASP A 271 18.60 -7.40 -2.33
CA ASP A 271 17.14 -7.32 -2.27
C ASP A 271 16.51 -8.14 -3.40
N LEU A 272 15.98 -9.31 -3.05
CA LEU A 272 15.43 -10.26 -4.03
C LEU A 272 14.25 -9.70 -4.82
N ARG A 273 13.51 -8.71 -4.29
CA ARG A 273 12.40 -8.09 -5.02
C ARG A 273 12.92 -7.23 -6.17
N THR A 274 13.92 -6.40 -5.89
CA THR A 274 14.58 -5.56 -6.88
C THR A 274 15.24 -6.43 -7.93
N TYR A 275 15.99 -7.45 -7.50
CA TYR A 275 16.63 -8.41 -8.40
C TYR A 275 15.62 -9.13 -9.31
N THR A 276 14.50 -9.64 -8.75
CA THR A 276 13.46 -10.31 -9.54
C THR A 276 12.80 -9.35 -10.54
N SER A 277 12.62 -8.07 -10.17
CA SER A 277 12.08 -7.05 -11.08
C SER A 277 13.04 -6.75 -12.23
N GLU A 278 14.34 -6.71 -11.96
CA GLU A 278 15.38 -6.56 -12.99
C GLU A 278 15.42 -7.76 -13.94
N LEU A 279 15.35 -8.98 -13.40
CA LEU A 279 15.25 -10.23 -14.15
C LEU A 279 14.06 -10.20 -15.13
N ILE A 280 12.86 -9.85 -14.64
CA ILE A 280 11.66 -9.70 -15.47
C ILE A 280 11.86 -8.60 -16.53
N GLY A 281 12.52 -7.50 -16.18
CA GLY A 281 12.86 -6.43 -17.11
C GLY A 281 13.78 -6.89 -18.26
N VAL A 282 14.77 -7.74 -17.96
CA VAL A 282 15.63 -8.37 -18.99
C VAL A 282 14.81 -9.28 -19.89
N LEU A 283 13.99 -10.17 -19.32
CA LEU A 283 13.13 -11.08 -20.07
C LEU A 283 12.15 -10.33 -20.99
N ARG A 284 11.54 -9.25 -20.51
CA ARG A 284 10.63 -8.40 -21.30
C ARG A 284 11.34 -7.76 -22.49
N ARG A 285 12.56 -7.25 -22.30
CA ARG A 285 13.33 -6.65 -23.41
C ARG A 285 13.65 -7.70 -24.48
N GLU A 286 14.04 -8.91 -24.07
CA GLU A 286 14.28 -10.00 -25.02
C GLU A 286 12.99 -10.44 -25.73
N LEU A 287 11.86 -10.51 -25.02
CA LEU A 287 10.55 -10.79 -25.62
C LEU A 287 10.20 -9.78 -26.71
N LEU A 288 10.31 -8.48 -26.41
CA LEU A 288 10.02 -7.41 -27.37
C LEU A 288 10.96 -7.45 -28.57
N ARG A 289 12.27 -7.68 -28.34
CA ARG A 289 13.26 -7.82 -29.40
C ARG A 289 12.88 -8.94 -30.39
N ARG A 290 12.44 -10.10 -29.88
CA ARG A 290 12.02 -11.24 -30.72
C ARG A 290 10.77 -10.94 -31.53
N ILE A 291 9.77 -10.29 -30.92
CA ILE A 291 8.56 -9.86 -31.62
C ILE A 291 8.90 -8.86 -32.74
N GLU A 292 9.83 -7.92 -32.50
CA GLU A 292 10.28 -6.96 -33.52
C GLU A 292 10.96 -7.63 -34.72
N VAL A 293 11.63 -8.77 -34.53
CA VAL A 293 12.28 -9.54 -35.60
C VAL A 293 11.45 -10.73 -36.09
N ASP A 294 10.16 -10.80 -35.73
CA ASP A 294 9.22 -11.88 -36.10
C ASP A 294 9.71 -13.30 -35.71
N GLU A 295 10.46 -13.39 -34.60
CA GLU A 295 10.88 -14.65 -33.98
C GLU A 295 9.85 -15.14 -32.97
N GLU A 296 9.66 -16.47 -32.88
CA GLU A 296 8.78 -17.02 -31.85
C GLU A 296 9.26 -16.63 -30.43
N PRO A 297 8.36 -16.12 -29.57
CA PRO A 297 8.64 -15.79 -28.17
C PRO A 297 9.24 -16.93 -27.34
N GLY A 298 9.07 -18.17 -27.79
CA GLY A 298 9.47 -19.37 -27.07
C GLY A 298 8.81 -19.46 -25.68
N ASP A 299 9.56 -19.96 -24.70
CA ASP A 299 9.07 -20.08 -23.32
C ASP A 299 9.27 -18.79 -22.48
N ILE A 300 9.68 -17.65 -23.08
CA ILE A 300 9.96 -16.41 -22.35
C ILE A 300 8.73 -15.88 -21.63
N GLY A 301 7.55 -15.93 -22.26
CA GLY A 301 6.29 -15.52 -21.62
C GLY A 301 6.01 -16.32 -20.34
N LYS A 302 6.23 -17.64 -20.39
CA LYS A 302 6.07 -18.53 -19.22
C LYS A 302 7.06 -18.18 -18.10
N MET A 303 8.29 -17.80 -18.44
CA MET A 303 9.25 -17.32 -17.43
C MET A 303 8.75 -16.03 -16.79
N ILE A 304 8.31 -15.07 -17.59
CA ILE A 304 7.80 -13.78 -17.08
C ILE A 304 6.64 -14.01 -16.13
N ASP A 305 5.67 -14.86 -16.47
CA ASP A 305 4.54 -15.17 -15.59
C ASP A 305 5.00 -15.81 -14.27
N LEU A 306 5.86 -16.82 -14.36
CA LEU A 306 6.35 -17.57 -13.20
C LEU A 306 7.14 -16.68 -12.22
N PHE A 307 8.05 -15.85 -12.74
CA PHE A 307 8.84 -14.94 -11.92
C PHE A 307 8.01 -13.73 -11.44
N SER A 308 7.00 -13.29 -12.19
CA SER A 308 6.05 -12.26 -11.73
C SER A 308 5.22 -12.74 -10.55
N ASP A 309 4.75 -14.00 -10.60
CA ASP A 309 4.04 -14.63 -9.48
C ASP A 309 4.94 -14.82 -8.25
N SER A 310 6.20 -15.14 -8.47
CA SER A 310 7.21 -15.18 -7.39
C SER A 310 7.38 -13.80 -6.75
N ALA A 311 7.57 -12.76 -7.57
CA ALA A 311 7.77 -11.38 -7.11
C ALA A 311 6.60 -10.87 -6.24
N ARG A 312 5.36 -11.24 -6.58
CA ARG A 312 4.16 -10.91 -5.79
C ARG A 312 4.16 -11.57 -4.40
N LYS A 313 4.76 -12.75 -4.27
CA LYS A 313 4.78 -13.55 -3.03
C LYS A 313 5.94 -13.19 -2.09
N LEU A 314 7.04 -12.66 -2.62
CA LEU A 314 8.21 -12.22 -1.83
C LEU A 314 7.86 -11.39 -0.58
N PRO A 315 7.00 -10.33 -0.64
CA PRO A 315 6.65 -9.54 0.56
C PRO A 315 6.07 -10.34 1.73
N ALA A 316 5.35 -11.41 1.45
CA ALA A 316 4.58 -12.17 2.44
C ALA A 316 5.27 -13.48 2.84
N ALA A 317 6.45 -13.75 2.29
CA ALA A 317 7.14 -15.01 2.50
C ALA A 317 7.84 -15.04 3.86
N ILE A 318 7.67 -16.15 4.59
CA ILE A 318 8.38 -16.40 5.86
C ILE A 318 9.88 -16.54 5.60
N ILE A 319 10.23 -17.26 4.54
CA ILE A 319 11.60 -17.38 4.03
C ILE A 319 11.70 -16.53 2.76
N ALA A 320 12.54 -15.49 2.80
CA ALA A 320 12.58 -14.48 1.75
C ALA A 320 12.88 -15.05 0.35
N GLN A 321 13.77 -16.04 0.24
CA GLN A 321 14.17 -16.64 -1.04
C GLN A 321 13.26 -17.75 -1.56
N LEU A 322 12.43 -18.35 -0.71
CA LEU A 322 11.64 -19.55 -1.05
C LEU A 322 10.73 -19.35 -2.29
N PRO A 323 9.99 -18.22 -2.45
CA PRO A 323 9.19 -18.01 -3.65
C PRO A 323 10.02 -18.04 -4.95
N LEU A 324 11.27 -17.58 -4.90
CA LEU A 324 12.15 -17.53 -6.06
C LEU A 324 12.75 -18.91 -6.35
N GLU A 325 13.19 -19.62 -5.32
CA GLU A 325 13.65 -21.01 -5.42
C GLU A 325 12.58 -21.93 -6.02
N LEU A 326 11.32 -21.81 -5.55
CA LEU A 326 10.21 -22.58 -6.09
C LEU A 326 9.91 -22.23 -7.56
N ALA A 327 10.12 -20.98 -7.98
CA ALA A 327 10.01 -20.60 -9.39
C ALA A 327 11.10 -21.25 -10.23
N VAL A 328 12.35 -21.28 -9.75
CA VAL A 328 13.46 -21.98 -10.42
C VAL A 328 13.17 -23.47 -10.58
N VAL A 329 12.71 -24.15 -9.51
CA VAL A 329 12.39 -25.58 -9.55
C VAL A 329 11.25 -25.85 -10.55
N LYS A 330 10.13 -25.13 -10.43
CA LYS A 330 8.99 -25.27 -11.35
C LYS A 330 9.37 -25.04 -12.81
N TRP A 331 10.21 -24.04 -13.05
CA TRP A 331 10.76 -23.82 -14.38
C TRP A 331 11.51 -25.08 -14.80
N CYS A 332 12.57 -25.49 -14.10
CA CYS A 332 13.42 -26.60 -14.53
C CYS A 332 12.66 -27.92 -14.73
N GLU A 333 11.62 -28.21 -13.93
CA GLU A 333 10.80 -29.42 -14.05
C GLU A 333 9.84 -29.45 -15.25
N SER A 334 9.39 -28.29 -15.75
CA SER A 334 8.36 -28.19 -16.81
C SER A 334 8.71 -28.86 -18.15
N LYS A 335 9.98 -29.22 -18.39
CA LYS A 335 10.39 -30.02 -19.56
C LYS A 335 10.84 -31.45 -19.23
N SER A 336 11.08 -31.78 -17.96
CA SER A 336 11.63 -33.10 -17.57
C SER A 336 10.58 -34.24 -17.60
N GLN A 337 9.28 -33.92 -17.67
CA GLN A 337 8.22 -34.93 -17.71
C GLN A 337 8.10 -35.72 -19.03
N LYS A 338 8.91 -35.44 -20.06
CA LYS A 338 8.95 -36.28 -21.27
C LYS A 338 9.91 -37.48 -21.20
N SER A 339 10.70 -37.62 -20.14
CA SER A 339 11.67 -38.72 -20.03
C SER A 339 11.97 -39.07 -18.58
N LYS A 340 11.17 -40.00 -18.02
CA LYS A 340 11.56 -41.03 -17.02
C LYS A 340 10.31 -41.51 -16.26
N VAL A 341 9.64 -42.51 -16.83
CA VAL A 341 8.99 -43.55 -16.03
C VAL A 341 9.76 -44.83 -16.32
N LYS A 342 10.68 -45.19 -15.42
CA LYS A 342 11.10 -46.58 -15.23
C LYS A 342 11.16 -46.84 -13.74
N SER A 343 10.17 -47.62 -13.34
CA SER A 343 9.97 -48.24 -12.04
C SER A 343 11.22 -49.01 -11.61
N GLN A 344 11.63 -48.84 -10.36
CA GLN A 344 12.32 -49.88 -9.63
C GLN A 344 11.64 -50.05 -8.27
N ASN A 345 10.88 -51.13 -8.16
CA ASN A 345 10.52 -51.75 -6.89
C ASN A 345 11.81 -52.26 -6.25
N VAL A 346 11.98 -51.98 -4.96
CA VAL A 346 12.90 -52.72 -4.10
C VAL A 346 12.06 -53.33 -2.99
N GLU A 347 11.93 -54.65 -3.04
CA GLU A 347 11.48 -55.50 -1.95
C GLU A 347 12.51 -55.48 -0.83
N VAL A 348 12.06 -55.38 0.42
CA VAL A 348 12.90 -55.66 1.59
C VAL A 348 12.38 -56.94 2.24
N LYS A 349 13.24 -57.96 2.25
CA LYS A 349 13.08 -59.22 2.97
C LYS A 349 13.18 -58.97 4.48
N GLU A 350 12.24 -59.53 5.23
CA GLU A 350 12.32 -59.66 6.69
C GLU A 350 13.37 -60.72 7.06
N SER A 351 14.24 -60.38 8.01
CA SER A 351 15.01 -61.33 8.81
C SER A 351 14.81 -60.97 10.28
N HIS A 352 14.25 -61.91 11.04
CA HIS A 352 14.19 -61.89 12.50
C HIS A 352 15.60 -61.98 13.10
N ASP A 353 15.89 -61.14 14.08
CA ASP A 353 16.56 -61.56 15.31
C ASP A 353 16.18 -60.60 16.45
N GLU A 354 16.00 -61.19 17.63
CA GLU A 354 15.38 -60.65 18.83
C GLU A 354 16.13 -59.46 19.47
N VAL A 355 15.38 -58.47 19.99
CA VAL A 355 15.92 -57.49 20.94
C VAL A 355 14.93 -57.27 22.10
N VAL A 356 15.45 -57.49 23.31
CA VAL A 356 14.78 -57.30 24.61
C VAL A 356 14.69 -55.81 24.96
N VAL A 357 13.55 -55.47 25.57
CA VAL A 357 12.96 -54.18 25.93
C VAL A 357 13.79 -53.34 26.92
N MET A 358 13.80 -52.00 26.74
CA MET A 358 13.48 -51.02 27.81
C MET A 358 13.11 -49.64 27.22
N PRO A 359 12.22 -48.86 27.88
CA PRO A 359 11.42 -47.83 27.22
C PRO A 359 11.86 -46.40 27.51
N GLY A 360 11.50 -45.48 26.63
CA GLY A 360 11.16 -44.11 27.04
C GLY A 360 11.57 -43.00 26.09
N VAL A 361 10.54 -42.44 25.46
CA VAL A 361 10.39 -41.02 25.08
C VAL A 361 11.07 -40.58 23.78
N GLU A 362 10.27 -40.49 22.72
CA GLU A 362 10.07 -39.22 22.03
C GLU A 362 8.76 -39.18 21.23
N MET A 363 8.33 -37.94 21.00
CA MET A 363 7.06 -37.49 20.43
C MET A 363 6.74 -38.09 19.05
N PRO A 364 5.46 -38.03 18.63
CA PRO A 364 5.22 -37.61 17.27
C PRO A 364 4.15 -36.53 17.15
N ASP A 365 4.45 -35.56 16.31
CA ASP A 365 3.50 -34.77 15.53
C ASP A 365 3.38 -35.44 14.13
N PRO A 366 2.57 -34.94 13.20
CA PRO A 366 1.12 -34.99 13.06
C PRO A 366 0.69 -35.86 11.86
N THR A 367 -0.54 -36.39 11.85
CA THR A 367 -1.58 -36.13 10.82
C THR A 367 -2.67 -37.21 10.79
N ALA A 368 -3.89 -36.72 10.59
CA ALA A 368 -5.06 -37.42 10.06
C ALA A 368 -5.66 -38.59 10.86
N HIS A 369 -6.60 -38.26 11.75
CA HIS A 369 -7.79 -39.10 11.94
C HIS A 369 -9.05 -38.23 12.04
N GLU A 370 -9.77 -38.16 10.92
CA GLU A 370 -11.23 -38.05 10.95
C GLU A 370 -11.77 -39.42 11.37
N SER A 371 -12.19 -39.57 12.63
CA SER A 371 -13.20 -40.55 13.05
C SER A 371 -13.58 -40.44 14.53
N THR A 372 -14.82 -39.99 14.73
CA THR A 372 -15.75 -40.29 15.85
C THR A 372 -15.44 -39.83 17.30
N PRO A 373 -16.46 -39.37 18.04
CA PRO A 373 -16.31 -38.81 19.38
C PRO A 373 -16.25 -39.91 20.45
N ALA A 374 -15.18 -39.93 21.23
CA ALA A 374 -15.09 -40.70 22.48
C ALA A 374 -15.61 -39.84 23.67
N PRO A 375 -16.03 -40.47 24.79
CA PRO A 375 -17.27 -40.13 25.50
C PRO A 375 -17.18 -38.87 26.37
N ARG A 376 -18.33 -38.16 26.45
CA ARG A 376 -18.58 -37.06 27.39
C ARG A 376 -18.26 -37.49 28.83
N LYS A 377 -17.19 -36.95 29.40
CA LYS A 377 -17.04 -36.84 30.86
C LYS A 377 -17.97 -35.73 31.35
N GLU A 378 -18.65 -36.01 32.46
CA GLU A 378 -19.69 -35.16 33.05
C GLU A 378 -19.29 -33.68 33.12
N LYS A 379 -20.12 -32.83 32.53
CA LYS A 379 -19.95 -31.37 32.55
C LYS A 379 -20.09 -30.87 33.99
N LYS A 380 -19.00 -30.43 34.62
CA LYS A 380 -19.08 -29.54 35.78
C LYS A 380 -19.87 -28.30 35.35
N LYS A 381 -21.12 -28.20 35.79
CA LYS A 381 -21.99 -27.07 35.46
C LYS A 381 -21.50 -25.86 36.26
N TRP A 382 -20.89 -24.91 35.57
CA TRP A 382 -20.52 -23.63 36.15
C TRP A 382 -21.80 -22.87 36.58
N LYS A 383 -21.81 -22.32 37.79
CA LYS A 383 -22.97 -21.66 38.44
C LYS A 383 -22.71 -20.17 38.73
N GLY A 384 -21.92 -19.49 37.90
CA GLY A 384 -21.64 -18.06 38.04
C GLY A 384 -22.42 -17.19 37.05
N ASP A 385 -22.34 -15.86 37.22
CA ASP A 385 -22.89 -14.88 36.29
C ASP A 385 -21.88 -14.61 35.14
N LEU A 386 -22.29 -14.90 33.90
CA LEU A 386 -21.44 -14.74 32.71
C LEU A 386 -21.05 -13.27 32.47
N GLY A 387 -21.89 -12.32 32.86
CA GLY A 387 -21.59 -10.89 32.75
C GLY A 387 -20.45 -10.45 33.68
N GLU A 388 -20.46 -10.93 34.93
CA GLU A 388 -19.40 -10.63 35.90
C GLU A 388 -18.09 -11.33 35.52
N ALA A 389 -18.16 -12.61 35.10
CA ALA A 389 -17.02 -13.35 34.58
C ALA A 389 -16.42 -12.67 33.34
N TRP A 390 -17.26 -12.13 32.45
CA TRP A 390 -16.79 -11.39 31.28
C TRP A 390 -16.02 -10.12 31.65
N GLY A 391 -16.47 -9.39 32.67
CA GLY A 391 -15.74 -8.24 33.21
C GLY A 391 -14.34 -8.62 33.73
N GLN A 392 -14.20 -9.80 34.35
CA GLN A 392 -12.91 -10.32 34.81
C GLN A 392 -12.02 -10.78 33.64
N ILE A 393 -12.61 -11.44 32.62
CA ILE A 393 -11.90 -11.85 31.40
C ILE A 393 -11.36 -10.63 30.65
N MET A 394 -12.14 -9.56 30.51
CA MET A 394 -11.70 -8.30 29.89
C MET A 394 -10.54 -7.66 30.65
N LYS A 395 -10.58 -7.66 32.00
CA LYS A 395 -9.48 -7.14 32.83
C LYS A 395 -8.22 -8.01 32.73
N GLY A 396 -8.36 -9.33 32.77
CA GLY A 396 -7.25 -10.27 32.68
C GLY A 396 -6.58 -10.29 31.30
N THR A 397 -7.37 -10.18 30.23
CA THR A 397 -6.84 -10.07 28.86
C THR A 397 -6.16 -8.74 28.62
N LYS A 398 -6.67 -7.62 29.17
CA LYS A 398 -5.98 -6.32 29.14
C LYS A 398 -4.58 -6.38 29.75
N ALA A 399 -4.42 -7.12 30.86
CA ALA A 399 -3.14 -7.26 31.54
C ALA A 399 -2.12 -8.11 30.76
N LYS A 400 -2.59 -9.08 29.94
CA LYS A 400 -1.72 -9.93 29.11
C LYS A 400 -1.45 -9.35 27.72
N ASN A 401 -2.45 -8.76 27.06
CA ASN A 401 -2.32 -8.19 25.71
C ASN A 401 -3.44 -7.17 25.39
N HIS A 402 -3.05 -5.90 25.18
CA HIS A 402 -3.99 -4.82 24.90
C HIS A 402 -4.74 -4.98 23.56
N SER A 403 -4.13 -5.63 22.56
CA SER A 403 -4.76 -5.88 21.26
C SER A 403 -5.85 -6.95 21.35
N VAL A 404 -5.71 -7.95 22.22
CA VAL A 404 -6.75 -8.97 22.45
C VAL A 404 -7.97 -8.35 23.09
N GLU A 405 -7.78 -7.50 24.11
CA GLU A 405 -8.88 -6.81 24.79
C GLU A 405 -9.66 -5.87 23.84
N ALA A 406 -8.95 -5.20 22.92
CA ALA A 406 -9.60 -4.38 21.89
C ALA A 406 -10.50 -5.22 20.96
N LEU A 407 -10.08 -6.44 20.59
CA LEU A 407 -10.88 -7.37 19.79
C LEU A 407 -12.09 -7.88 20.58
N LEU A 408 -11.92 -8.17 21.88
CA LEU A 408 -13.00 -8.66 22.76
C LEU A 408 -14.02 -7.57 23.08
N ARG A 409 -13.66 -6.28 23.06
CA ARG A 409 -14.62 -5.16 23.22
C ARG A 409 -15.67 -5.14 22.11
N ALA A 410 -15.32 -5.63 20.93
CA ALA A 410 -16.22 -5.79 19.80
C ALA A 410 -16.92 -7.18 19.76
N ALA A 411 -16.68 -8.02 20.78
CA ALA A 411 -17.29 -9.34 20.95
C ALA A 411 -18.30 -9.33 22.11
N ARG A 412 -19.30 -10.22 22.04
CA ARG A 412 -20.27 -10.42 23.11
C ARG A 412 -20.26 -11.88 23.57
N PRO A 413 -20.14 -12.16 24.88
CA PRO A 413 -20.28 -13.52 25.40
C PRO A 413 -21.75 -13.94 25.28
N GLN A 414 -21.98 -15.08 24.63
CA GLN A 414 -23.34 -15.55 24.37
C GLN A 414 -23.70 -16.74 25.25
N ASP A 415 -22.76 -17.68 25.43
CA ASP A 415 -23.02 -18.90 26.18
C ASP A 415 -21.70 -19.50 26.69
N PHE A 416 -21.77 -20.21 27.82
CA PHE A 416 -20.67 -21.01 28.34
C PHE A 416 -21.22 -22.34 28.86
N ASP A 417 -20.81 -23.44 28.22
CA ASP A 417 -21.40 -24.76 28.45
C ASP A 417 -20.62 -25.65 29.43
N GLY A 418 -19.69 -25.04 30.19
CA GLY A 418 -18.78 -25.70 31.13
C GLY A 418 -17.45 -26.17 30.52
N ALA A 419 -17.28 -26.06 29.20
CA ALA A 419 -16.02 -26.36 28.51
C ALA A 419 -15.76 -25.39 27.33
N THR A 420 -16.80 -24.84 26.72
CA THR A 420 -16.70 -23.96 25.55
C THR A 420 -17.35 -22.62 25.83
N LEU A 421 -16.58 -21.54 25.64
CA LEU A 421 -17.06 -20.16 25.66
C LEU A 421 -17.40 -19.72 24.24
N LYS A 422 -18.67 -19.41 24.00
CA LYS A 422 -19.16 -18.94 22.69
C LYS A 422 -19.21 -17.42 22.66
N LEU A 423 -18.52 -16.84 21.68
CA LEU A 423 -18.45 -15.39 21.46
C LEU A 423 -19.12 -15.02 20.13
N GLU A 424 -20.02 -14.05 20.18
CA GLU A 424 -20.55 -13.40 18.98
C GLU A 424 -19.64 -12.23 18.59
N VAL A 425 -19.26 -12.17 17.32
CA VAL A 425 -18.46 -11.10 16.74
C VAL A 425 -19.12 -10.50 15.50
N LEU A 426 -18.95 -9.19 15.30
CA LEU A 426 -19.62 -8.45 14.23
C LEU A 426 -18.93 -8.55 12.86
N TYR A 427 -17.66 -8.97 12.80
CA TYR A 427 -16.87 -8.98 11.57
C TYR A 427 -16.01 -10.24 11.43
N LYS A 428 -15.89 -10.75 10.19
CA LYS A 428 -15.08 -11.93 9.84
C LYS A 428 -13.61 -11.80 10.29
N PHE A 429 -13.02 -10.63 10.15
CA PHE A 429 -11.65 -10.35 10.61
C PHE A 429 -11.46 -10.59 12.12
N HIS A 430 -12.43 -10.20 12.94
CA HIS A 430 -12.35 -10.38 14.41
C HIS A 430 -12.46 -11.87 14.77
N LYS A 431 -13.31 -12.62 14.05
CA LYS A 431 -13.40 -14.07 14.17
C LYS A 431 -12.07 -14.74 13.86
N GLU A 432 -11.51 -14.48 12.68
CA GLU A 432 -10.24 -15.08 12.24
C GLU A 432 -9.08 -14.77 13.19
N ARG A 433 -9.03 -13.54 13.73
CA ARG A 433 -8.00 -13.15 14.69
C ARG A 433 -8.17 -13.82 16.06
N LEU A 434 -9.37 -13.82 16.64
CA LEU A 434 -9.64 -14.46 17.94
C LEU A 434 -9.52 -15.99 17.89
N GLU A 435 -9.64 -16.58 16.70
CA GLU A 435 -9.43 -18.01 16.43
C GLU A 435 -7.97 -18.34 16.03
N SER A 436 -7.09 -17.36 15.89
CA SER A 436 -5.67 -17.60 15.57
C SER A 436 -4.81 -17.67 16.83
N GLU A 437 -3.77 -18.50 16.82
CA GLU A 437 -2.69 -18.39 17.81
C GLU A 437 -1.83 -17.15 17.51
N PRO A 438 -1.33 -16.42 18.53
CA PRO A 438 -1.41 -16.70 19.98
C PRO A 438 -2.67 -16.14 20.66
N TYR A 439 -3.56 -15.49 19.92
CA TYR A 439 -4.70 -14.74 20.48
C TYR A 439 -5.71 -15.66 21.16
N ARG A 440 -6.03 -16.81 20.54
CA ARG A 440 -6.92 -17.83 21.13
C ARG A 440 -6.39 -18.32 22.47
N GLY A 441 -5.11 -18.73 22.54
CA GLY A 441 -4.48 -19.20 23.77
C GLY A 441 -4.51 -18.19 24.91
N ILE A 442 -4.37 -16.89 24.61
CA ILE A 442 -4.48 -15.84 25.65
C ILE A 442 -5.89 -15.76 26.22
N VAL A 443 -6.92 -15.79 25.37
CA VAL A 443 -8.32 -15.73 25.81
C VAL A 443 -8.72 -17.00 26.56
N GLU A 444 -8.35 -18.17 26.06
CA GLU A 444 -8.60 -19.47 26.69
C GLU A 444 -7.89 -19.59 28.05
N GLY A 445 -6.64 -19.12 28.16
CA GLY A 445 -5.90 -19.13 29.41
C GLY A 445 -6.52 -18.22 30.47
N VAL A 446 -6.90 -16.99 30.11
CA VAL A 446 -7.58 -16.06 31.04
C VAL A 446 -8.97 -16.56 31.40
N ALA A 447 -9.74 -17.08 30.44
CA ALA A 447 -11.04 -17.68 30.70
C ALA A 447 -10.90 -18.90 31.64
N GLY A 448 -9.90 -19.74 31.42
CA GLY A 448 -9.64 -20.90 32.28
C GLY A 448 -9.29 -20.53 33.73
N GLU A 449 -8.53 -19.45 33.93
CA GLU A 449 -8.26 -18.87 35.26
C GLU A 449 -9.55 -18.37 35.93
N VAL A 450 -10.42 -17.68 35.19
CA VAL A 450 -11.68 -17.11 35.72
C VAL A 450 -12.72 -18.19 36.01
N PHE A 451 -12.84 -19.21 35.15
CA PHE A 451 -13.83 -20.28 35.30
C PHE A 451 -13.31 -21.46 36.15
N GLY A 452 -12.01 -21.54 36.41
CA GLY A 452 -11.37 -22.63 37.19
C GLY A 452 -11.37 -23.99 36.47
N ILE A 453 -11.62 -24.00 35.16
CA ILE A 453 -11.74 -25.19 34.31
C ILE A 453 -11.11 -24.86 32.95
N PRO A 454 -10.42 -25.77 32.26
CA PRO A 454 -9.96 -25.54 30.90
C PRO A 454 -11.11 -25.14 29.97
N VAL A 455 -10.93 -24.03 29.24
CA VAL A 455 -11.96 -23.47 28.35
C VAL A 455 -11.45 -23.43 26.92
N ARG A 456 -12.30 -23.81 25.97
CA ARG A 456 -12.13 -23.58 24.54
C ARG A 456 -12.96 -22.38 24.09
N VAL A 457 -12.42 -21.50 23.26
CA VAL A 457 -13.13 -20.33 22.72
C VAL A 457 -13.58 -20.60 21.28
N VAL A 458 -14.86 -20.36 21.01
CA VAL A 458 -15.45 -20.50 19.67
C VAL A 458 -16.16 -19.20 19.30
N CYS A 459 -15.86 -18.66 18.13
CA CYS A 459 -16.43 -17.41 17.65
C CYS A 459 -17.44 -17.66 16.53
N PHE A 460 -18.55 -16.93 16.53
CA PHE A 460 -19.53 -16.95 15.45
C PHE A 460 -19.92 -15.53 15.03
N LEU A 461 -20.34 -15.39 13.78
CA LEU A 461 -20.73 -14.10 13.22
C LEU A 461 -22.19 -13.80 13.59
N SER A 462 -22.48 -12.54 13.92
CA SER A 462 -23.85 -12.10 14.14
C SER A 462 -24.67 -12.16 12.85
N ASP A 463 -25.87 -12.75 12.89
CA ASP A 463 -26.83 -12.80 11.77
C ASP A 463 -27.35 -11.41 11.34
N SER A 464 -27.08 -10.37 12.14
CA SER A 464 -27.48 -8.98 11.87
C SER A 464 -26.75 -8.33 10.68
N ARG A 465 -25.93 -9.08 9.93
CA ARG A 465 -25.33 -8.64 8.66
C ARG A 465 -25.40 -9.62 7.48
N GLN A 466 -26.13 -10.74 7.59
CA GLN A 466 -26.50 -11.49 6.38
C GLN A 466 -27.57 -10.70 5.58
N LYS A 467 -28.48 -9.99 6.25
CA LYS A 467 -29.54 -9.19 5.59
C LYS A 467 -29.09 -7.87 4.95
N ALA A 468 -27.88 -7.37 5.22
CA ALA A 468 -27.41 -6.10 4.66
C ALA A 468 -26.55 -6.26 3.40
N VAL A 469 -26.10 -7.49 3.09
CA VAL A 469 -25.31 -7.77 1.88
C VAL A 469 -26.20 -8.20 0.72
N ASP A 470 -27.34 -8.87 0.99
CA ASP A 470 -28.29 -9.26 -0.06
C ASP A 470 -29.25 -8.13 -0.50
N LEU A 471 -29.53 -7.14 0.36
CA LEU A 471 -30.35 -5.97 -0.01
C LEU A 471 -29.61 -4.96 -0.91
N ALA A 472 -28.29 -5.07 -1.02
CA ALA A 472 -27.49 -4.19 -1.88
C ALA A 472 -27.53 -4.60 -3.37
N ASN A 473 -28.13 -5.75 -3.71
CA ASN A 473 -28.21 -6.25 -5.09
C ASN A 473 -29.62 -6.17 -5.71
N VAL A 474 -30.60 -5.54 -5.04
CA VAL A 474 -31.90 -5.20 -5.63
C VAL A 474 -32.28 -3.79 -5.21
N THR A 475 -31.71 -2.77 -5.87
CA THR A 475 -32.08 -1.37 -5.66
C THR A 475 -32.18 -0.65 -7.00
N GLU A 476 -33.22 -1.00 -7.78
CA GLU A 476 -33.79 -0.09 -8.79
C GLU A 476 -35.33 -0.02 -8.74
N GLU A 477 -36.06 -0.86 -7.99
CA GLU A 477 -37.54 -0.86 -8.04
C GLU A 477 -38.27 -0.48 -6.73
N VAL A 478 -37.59 -0.17 -5.63
CA VAL A 478 -38.28 0.03 -4.32
C VAL A 478 -38.38 1.51 -3.89
N GLU A 479 -37.83 2.45 -4.65
CA GLU A 479 -37.92 3.88 -4.29
C GLU A 479 -39.30 4.50 -4.59
N GLU A 480 -40.09 4.00 -5.55
CA GLU A 480 -41.40 4.58 -5.85
C GLU A 480 -42.51 4.18 -4.86
N ASP A 481 -42.49 2.95 -4.34
CA ASP A 481 -43.54 2.46 -3.42
C ASP A 481 -43.38 3.02 -1.99
N ILE A 482 -42.15 3.29 -1.56
CA ILE A 482 -41.88 3.90 -0.25
C ILE A 482 -42.25 5.38 -0.25
N VAL A 483 -42.05 6.08 -1.37
CA VAL A 483 -42.44 7.49 -1.52
C VAL A 483 -43.97 7.63 -1.55
N LYS A 484 -44.70 6.75 -2.26
CA LYS A 484 -46.18 6.73 -2.22
C LYS A 484 -46.75 6.39 -0.85
N ALA A 485 -46.20 5.41 -0.16
CA ALA A 485 -46.64 5.05 1.19
C ALA A 485 -46.38 6.18 2.20
N ALA A 486 -45.29 6.94 2.04
CA ALA A 486 -45.03 8.13 2.85
C ALA A 486 -46.03 9.25 2.54
N GLU A 487 -46.37 9.50 1.27
CA GLU A 487 -47.37 10.52 0.90
C GLU A 487 -48.77 10.21 1.45
N GLU A 488 -49.21 8.94 1.47
CA GLU A 488 -50.52 8.56 2.04
C GLU A 488 -50.58 8.71 3.57
N ILE A 489 -49.47 8.45 4.27
CA ILE A 489 -49.39 8.57 5.73
C ILE A 489 -49.36 10.05 6.16
N PHE A 490 -48.71 10.93 5.38
CA PHE A 490 -48.59 12.34 5.72
C PHE A 490 -49.73 13.22 5.17
N SER A 491 -50.59 12.73 4.27
CA SER A 491 -51.74 13.47 3.73
C SER A 491 -53.08 13.17 4.43
N SER A 492 -53.16 12.17 5.31
CA SER A 492 -54.38 11.80 6.04
C SER A 492 -54.54 12.50 7.40
N GLY A 493 -53.68 13.48 7.73
CA GLY A 493 -53.67 14.22 9.00
C GLY A 493 -54.38 15.59 9.00
N GLU A 494 -54.90 16.07 7.88
CA GLU A 494 -55.63 17.36 7.83
C GLU A 494 -57.06 17.14 7.31
N GLN A 495 -57.98 16.82 8.23
CA GLN A 495 -59.39 17.19 8.08
C GLN A 495 -59.76 18.20 9.17
N ASN A 496 -60.22 19.35 8.68
CA ASN A 496 -60.62 20.58 9.37
C ASN A 496 -61.50 20.40 10.63
N PRO A 497 -61.41 21.32 11.60
CA PRO A 497 -62.58 21.78 12.34
C PRO A 497 -63.30 22.88 11.52
N ASN A 498 -64.37 22.49 10.83
CA ASN A 498 -65.67 23.20 10.70
C ASN A 498 -66.54 22.57 9.61
#